data_AF-A0A2X1A3V6-F1
#
_entry.id   AF-A0A2X1A3V6-F1
#
_cell.length_a   1.000
_cell.length_b   1.000
_cell.length_c   1.000
_cell.angle_alpha   90.00
_cell.angle_beta   90.00
_cell.angle_gamma   90.00
#
_symmetry.space_group_name_H-M   'P 1'
#
loop_
_entity.id
_entity.type
_entity.pdbx_description
1 polymer ?
#
loop_
_entity_poly.entity_id
_entity_poly.type
_entity_poly.pdbx_seq_one_letter_code
_entity_poly.pdbx_strand_id
1 'polypeptide(L)'
;MTYDFWMMASIMELVEYPDETSDDYIAHPTLQTIMDVLEIQVPIAEVYERYFDQSIHTGHVLVFANKHQPHVCVVLDTYRDPLDQLDLIQFGWRVNTKDVHLVRQLTRKLFDNCDEGIRYEEGQSILYQVLQEQRYPRKLYYETLYEQQLKKFWV
;
A
#
# COMPACT_ATOMS: atom_id res chain seq x y z
N MET A 1 12.55 -9.04 15.76
CA MET A 1 13.08 -8.07 14.77
C MET A 1 12.11 -8.06 13.61
N THR A 2 11.74 -6.89 13.10
CA THR A 2 10.81 -6.79 11.96
C THR A 2 11.59 -6.39 10.71
N TYR A 3 11.00 -6.67 9.56
CA TYR A 3 11.55 -6.27 8.27
C TYR A 3 10.44 -5.65 7.46
N ASP A 4 10.77 -4.58 6.75
CA ASP A 4 9.84 -3.68 6.11
C ASP A 4 10.13 -3.66 4.61
N PHE A 5 9.07 -3.61 3.82
CA PHE A 5 9.10 -3.38 2.38
C PHE A 5 8.23 -2.16 2.08
N TRP A 6 8.69 -1.31 1.17
CA TRP A 6 7.99 -0.09 0.78
C TRP A 6 8.22 0.21 -0.69
N MET A 7 7.14 0.50 -1.39
CA MET A 7 7.14 0.73 -2.82
C MET A 7 6.36 1.99 -3.16
N MET A 8 6.69 2.57 -4.30
CA MET A 8 5.90 3.60 -4.95
C MET A 8 5.62 3.13 -6.38
N ALA A 9 4.36 3.00 -6.72
CA ALA A 9 3.90 2.61 -8.04
C ALA A 9 2.47 3.15 -8.26
N SER A 10 1.99 3.12 -9.50
CA SER A 10 0.60 3.43 -9.82
C SER A 10 -0.36 2.58 -9.00
N ILE A 11 -1.50 3.13 -8.58
CA ILE A 11 -2.55 2.33 -7.91
C ILE A 11 -3.11 1.22 -8.81
N MET A 12 -2.96 1.38 -10.13
CA MET A 12 -3.33 0.37 -11.12
C MET A 12 -2.57 -0.95 -10.88
N GLU A 13 -1.38 -0.91 -10.29
CA GLU A 13 -0.55 -2.08 -9.97
C GLU A 13 -1.12 -2.94 -8.83
N LEU A 14 -2.15 -2.47 -8.12
CA LEU A 14 -2.82 -3.26 -7.10
C LEU A 14 -3.81 -4.26 -7.68
N VAL A 15 -4.21 -4.08 -8.95
CA VAL A 15 -5.22 -4.89 -9.63
C VAL A 15 -4.65 -5.49 -10.92
N GLU A 16 -5.33 -6.51 -11.43
CA GLU A 16 -5.05 -7.10 -12.74
C GLU A 16 -6.37 -7.16 -13.51
N TYR A 17 -6.31 -6.86 -14.81
CA TYR A 17 -7.41 -6.99 -15.76
C TYR A 17 -7.22 -8.28 -16.55
N PRO A 18 -7.91 -9.39 -16.21
CA PRO A 18 -7.67 -10.68 -16.86
C PRO A 18 -8.16 -10.73 -18.31
N ASP A 19 -9.07 -9.81 -18.66
CA ASP A 19 -9.62 -9.62 -20.00
C ASP A 19 -9.50 -8.14 -20.37
N GLU A 20 -8.63 -7.82 -21.33
CA GLU A 20 -8.40 -6.46 -21.83
C GLU A 20 -9.64 -5.82 -22.47
N THR A 21 -10.70 -6.59 -22.72
CA THR A 21 -11.96 -6.11 -23.30
C THR A 21 -13.08 -5.91 -22.27
N SER A 22 -12.83 -6.25 -21.00
CA SER A 22 -13.75 -6.05 -19.88
C SER A 22 -13.15 -5.05 -18.88
N ASP A 23 -14.03 -4.27 -18.23
CA ASP A 23 -13.65 -3.42 -17.09
C ASP A 23 -13.56 -4.22 -15.78
N ASP A 24 -13.80 -5.54 -15.83
CA ASP A 24 -13.68 -6.42 -14.67
C ASP A 24 -12.20 -6.61 -14.28
N TYR A 25 -11.88 -6.34 -13.03
CA TYR A 25 -10.55 -6.53 -12.47
C TYR A 25 -10.58 -7.40 -11.20
N ILE A 26 -9.42 -7.93 -10.85
CA ILE A 26 -9.17 -8.66 -9.61
C ILE A 26 -8.00 -8.04 -8.86
N ALA A 27 -7.86 -8.32 -7.56
CA ALA A 27 -6.64 -7.97 -6.86
C ALA A 27 -5.43 -8.69 -7.49
N HIS A 28 -4.30 -7.99 -7.61
CA HIS A 28 -3.11 -8.56 -8.22
C HIS A 28 -2.73 -9.89 -7.51
N PRO A 29 -2.57 -11.02 -8.23
CA PRO A 29 -2.34 -12.35 -7.63
C PRO A 29 -1.09 -12.45 -6.74
N THR A 30 0.02 -11.85 -7.16
CA THR A 30 1.23 -11.76 -6.32
C THR A 30 0.98 -10.97 -5.03
N LEU A 31 0.25 -9.84 -5.11
CA LEU A 31 -0.16 -9.08 -3.92
C LEU A 31 -1.05 -9.92 -3.00
N GLN A 32 -2.02 -10.65 -3.55
CA GLN A 32 -2.86 -11.57 -2.77
C GLN A 32 -2.02 -12.64 -2.07
N THR A 33 -1.05 -13.23 -2.76
CA THR A 33 -0.14 -14.23 -2.17
C THR A 33 0.65 -13.66 -0.99
N ILE A 34 1.10 -12.40 -1.09
CA ILE A 34 1.78 -11.71 0.01
C ILE A 34 0.82 -11.54 1.19
N MET A 35 -0.40 -11.03 0.93
CA MET A 35 -1.44 -10.86 1.94
C MET A 35 -1.76 -12.17 2.68
N ASP A 36 -1.84 -13.28 1.97
CA ASP A 36 -2.07 -14.61 2.53
C ASP A 36 -0.91 -15.06 3.44
N VAL A 37 0.35 -14.82 3.05
CA VAL A 37 1.53 -15.10 3.89
C VAL A 37 1.53 -14.27 5.18
N LEU A 38 1.02 -13.03 5.13
CA LEU A 38 0.92 -12.15 6.29
C LEU A 38 -0.33 -12.43 7.15
N GLU A 39 -1.22 -13.30 6.68
CA GLU A 39 -2.54 -13.56 7.28
C GLU A 39 -3.35 -12.26 7.45
N ILE A 40 -3.29 -11.36 6.46
CA ILE A 40 -3.96 -10.05 6.45
C ILE A 40 -4.77 -9.94 5.17
N GLN A 41 -6.08 -9.71 5.28
CA GLN A 41 -6.93 -9.44 4.13
C GLN A 41 -7.21 -7.94 4.01
N VAL A 42 -6.82 -7.36 2.88
CA VAL A 42 -7.12 -5.97 2.52
C VAL A 42 -8.21 -5.98 1.44
N PRO A 43 -9.26 -5.16 1.56
CA PRO A 43 -10.28 -5.04 0.51
C PRO A 43 -9.73 -4.20 -0.65
N ILE A 44 -8.85 -4.78 -1.47
CA ILE A 44 -8.14 -4.07 -2.55
C ILE A 44 -9.10 -3.38 -3.52
N ALA A 45 -10.18 -4.05 -3.94
CA ALA A 45 -11.19 -3.46 -4.81
C ALA A 45 -11.81 -2.19 -4.19
N GLU A 46 -12.18 -2.22 -2.90
CA GLU A 46 -12.73 -1.03 -2.23
C GLU A 46 -11.71 0.09 -2.11
N VAL A 47 -10.43 -0.23 -1.88
CA VAL A 47 -9.35 0.78 -1.85
C VAL A 47 -9.15 1.41 -3.22
N TYR A 48 -9.15 0.59 -4.27
CA TYR A 48 -8.98 0.99 -5.66
C TYR A 48 -10.11 1.92 -6.13
N GLU A 49 -11.38 1.49 -5.99
CA GLU A 49 -12.54 2.31 -6.38
C GLU A 49 -12.57 3.63 -5.61
N ARG A 50 -12.36 3.56 -4.29
CA ARG A 50 -12.36 4.75 -3.43
C ARG A 50 -11.30 5.76 -3.86
N TYR A 51 -10.14 5.31 -4.34
CA TYR A 51 -9.09 6.21 -4.79
C TYR A 51 -9.55 7.04 -5.99
N PHE A 52 -10.26 6.45 -6.96
CA PHE A 52 -10.75 7.19 -8.11
C PHE A 52 -11.96 8.06 -7.76
N ASP A 53 -12.81 7.61 -6.83
CA ASP A 53 -14.00 8.35 -6.37
C ASP A 53 -13.69 9.56 -5.48
N GLN A 54 -12.58 9.56 -4.74
CA GLN A 54 -12.24 10.68 -3.85
C GLN A 54 -11.64 11.86 -4.64
N SER A 55 -11.86 13.08 -4.18
CA SER A 55 -11.26 14.27 -4.80
C SER A 55 -9.73 14.19 -4.85
N ILE A 56 -9.14 14.76 -5.90
CA ILE A 56 -7.70 15.08 -5.94
C ILE A 56 -7.33 15.91 -4.70
N HIS A 57 -6.08 15.79 -4.22
CA HIS A 57 -5.58 16.43 -3.00
C HIS A 57 -6.18 15.84 -1.70
N THR A 58 -6.72 14.61 -1.77
CA THR A 58 -7.24 13.88 -0.61
C THR A 58 -6.77 12.43 -0.59
N GLY A 59 -7.05 11.70 0.49
CA GLY A 59 -6.60 10.33 0.72
C GLY A 59 -5.94 10.17 2.09
N HIS A 60 -5.79 8.94 2.56
CA HIS A 60 -5.27 8.68 3.91
C HIS A 60 -4.26 7.55 3.90
N VAL A 61 -3.49 7.44 4.98
CA VAL A 61 -2.68 6.24 5.22
C VAL A 61 -3.58 5.20 5.85
N LEU A 62 -3.75 4.07 5.17
CA LEU A 62 -4.51 2.92 5.63
C LEU A 62 -3.51 1.88 6.15
N VAL A 63 -3.72 1.40 7.38
CA VAL A 63 -2.89 0.38 8.01
C VAL A 63 -3.78 -0.80 8.40
N PHE A 64 -3.56 -1.95 7.78
CA PHE A 64 -4.23 -3.21 8.10
C PHE A 64 -3.27 -4.04 8.92
N ALA A 65 -3.52 -4.15 10.23
CA ALA A 65 -2.65 -4.85 11.18
C ALA A 65 -3.26 -6.20 11.57
N ASN A 66 -2.42 -7.23 11.63
CA ASN A 66 -2.82 -8.57 12.05
C ASN A 66 -3.18 -8.57 13.55
N LYS A 67 -4.39 -9.01 13.91
CA LYS A 67 -4.85 -9.08 15.31
C LYS A 67 -3.99 -9.96 16.21
N HIS A 68 -3.47 -11.05 15.68
CA HIS A 68 -2.66 -12.02 16.42
C HIS A 68 -1.18 -11.68 16.42
N GLN A 69 -0.73 -10.86 15.47
CA GLN A 69 0.66 -10.46 15.30
C GLN A 69 0.74 -8.94 15.04
N PRO A 70 0.54 -8.09 16.07
CA PRO A 70 0.28 -6.65 15.89
C PRO A 70 1.35 -5.83 15.17
N HIS A 71 2.58 -6.35 15.07
CA HIS A 71 3.66 -5.72 14.33
C HIS A 71 3.66 -6.06 12.84
N VAL A 72 2.95 -7.10 12.41
CA VAL A 72 2.75 -7.45 11.00
C VAL A 72 1.61 -6.61 10.45
N CYS A 73 1.84 -5.90 9.35
CA CYS A 73 0.83 -5.04 8.75
C CYS A 73 1.04 -4.81 7.26
N VAL A 74 -0.04 -4.50 6.56
CA VAL A 74 -0.05 -3.89 5.22
C VAL A 74 -0.37 -2.40 5.35
N VAL A 75 0.33 -1.56 4.59
CA VAL A 75 0.25 -0.10 4.63
C VAL A 75 0.02 0.43 3.22
N LEU A 76 -0.97 1.31 3.06
CA LEU A 76 -1.32 1.98 1.80
C LEU A 76 -1.46 3.49 2.06
N ASP A 77 -0.56 4.29 1.51
CA ASP A 77 -0.65 5.75 1.47
C ASP A 77 -1.36 6.17 0.18
N THR A 78 -2.65 6.46 0.29
CA THR A 78 -3.58 6.65 -0.84
C THR A 78 -3.83 8.11 -1.19
N TYR A 79 -2.91 8.99 -0.79
CA TYR A 79 -3.04 10.42 -1.09
C TYR A 79 -2.91 10.68 -2.60
N ARG A 80 -3.91 11.34 -3.17
CA ARG A 80 -3.92 11.80 -4.57
C ARG A 80 -3.17 13.12 -4.67
N ASP A 81 -1.90 13.06 -5.07
CA ASP A 81 -1.11 14.26 -5.29
C ASP A 81 -1.64 15.02 -6.53
N PRO A 82 -1.99 16.32 -6.43
CA PRO A 82 -2.49 17.11 -7.57
C PRO A 82 -1.48 17.29 -8.70
N LEU A 83 -0.18 17.05 -8.45
CA LEU A 83 0.87 17.15 -9.46
C LEU A 83 1.23 15.80 -10.08
N ASP A 84 0.64 14.72 -9.57
CA ASP A 84 0.88 13.37 -10.06
C ASP A 84 -0.08 13.03 -11.21
N GLN A 85 0.50 12.53 -12.31
CA GLN A 85 -0.22 12.15 -13.52
C GLN A 85 -0.25 10.63 -13.72
N LEU A 86 0.38 9.86 -12.83
CA LEU A 86 0.52 8.40 -12.93
C LEU A 86 -0.27 7.68 -11.82
N ASP A 87 -1.13 8.39 -11.09
CA ASP A 87 -1.93 7.86 -9.98
C ASP A 87 -1.09 7.04 -8.97
N LEU A 88 0.12 7.53 -8.67
CA LEU A 88 1.08 6.91 -7.77
C LEU A 88 0.55 6.90 -6.34
N ILE A 89 0.71 5.75 -5.72
CA ILE A 89 0.57 5.58 -4.28
C ILE A 89 1.86 5.02 -3.71
N GLN A 90 2.00 5.10 -2.39
CA GLN A 90 3.05 4.36 -1.70
C GLN A 90 2.43 3.24 -0.88
N PHE A 91 2.99 2.04 -0.95
CA PHE A 91 2.44 0.90 -0.26
C PHE A 91 3.50 -0.14 0.08
N GLY A 92 3.20 -0.98 1.05
CA GLY A 92 4.13 -2.00 1.48
C GLY A 92 3.68 -2.69 2.76
N TRP A 93 4.61 -3.40 3.39
CA TRP A 93 4.29 -4.28 4.51
C TRP A 93 5.45 -4.45 5.47
N ARG A 94 5.08 -4.68 6.73
CA ARG A 94 5.99 -5.10 7.80
C ARG A 94 5.74 -6.56 8.10
N VAL A 95 6.82 -7.34 8.21
CA VAL A 95 6.75 -8.80 8.34
C VAL A 95 7.57 -9.33 9.50
N ASN A 96 7.30 -10.58 9.88
CA ASN A 96 8.17 -11.34 10.78
C ASN A 96 9.46 -11.74 10.07
N THR A 97 10.53 -11.90 10.85
CA THR A 97 11.80 -12.49 10.40
C THR A 97 11.66 -13.84 9.73
N LYS A 98 10.71 -14.69 10.17
CA LYS A 98 10.51 -16.03 9.59
C LYS A 98 10.00 -15.98 8.14
N ASP A 99 9.27 -14.93 7.77
CA ASP A 99 8.60 -14.82 6.46
C ASP A 99 9.40 -13.95 5.47
N VAL A 100 10.47 -13.28 5.92
CA VAL A 100 11.25 -12.30 5.13
C VAL A 100 11.70 -12.84 3.79
N HIS A 101 12.23 -14.06 3.74
CA HIS A 101 12.80 -14.60 2.50
C HIS A 101 11.73 -14.80 1.42
N LEU A 102 10.59 -15.40 1.79
CA LEU A 102 9.48 -15.63 0.88
C LEU A 102 8.85 -14.29 0.46
N VAL A 103 8.55 -13.43 1.43
CA VAL A 103 7.92 -12.14 1.15
C VAL A 103 8.83 -11.27 0.28
N ARG A 104 10.16 -11.27 0.49
CA ARG A 104 11.11 -10.54 -0.38
C ARG A 104 11.02 -11.01 -1.82
N GLN A 105 11.01 -12.32 -2.06
CA GLN A 105 10.90 -12.87 -3.42
C GLN A 105 9.59 -12.44 -4.08
N LEU A 106 8.47 -12.49 -3.36
CA LEU A 106 7.17 -12.05 -3.85
C LEU A 106 7.12 -10.54 -4.09
N THR A 107 7.68 -9.73 -3.18
CA THR A 107 7.75 -8.26 -3.30
C THR A 107 8.55 -7.86 -4.52
N ARG A 108 9.71 -8.49 -4.73
CA ARG A 108 10.54 -8.26 -5.92
C ARG A 108 9.81 -8.66 -7.19
N LYS A 109 9.19 -9.85 -7.20
CA LYS A 109 8.38 -10.27 -8.34
C LYS A 109 7.26 -9.27 -8.64
N LEU A 110 6.54 -8.79 -7.64
CA LEU A 110 5.49 -7.79 -7.84
C LEU A 110 6.07 -6.53 -8.48
N PHE A 111 7.09 -5.93 -7.86
CA PHE A 111 7.69 -4.68 -8.33
C PHE A 111 8.32 -4.79 -9.73
N ASP A 112 9.03 -5.89 -10.01
CA ASP A 112 9.69 -6.10 -11.30
C ASP A 112 8.69 -6.33 -12.46
N ASN A 113 7.42 -6.60 -12.17
CA ASN A 113 6.35 -6.73 -13.16
C ASN A 113 5.42 -5.51 -13.20
N CYS A 114 5.70 -4.45 -12.44
CA CYS A 114 4.95 -3.21 -12.55
C CYS A 114 5.28 -2.51 -13.86
N ASP A 115 4.27 -2.01 -14.55
CA ASP A 115 4.42 -1.13 -15.70
C ASP A 115 4.88 0.27 -15.25
N GLU A 116 4.33 0.76 -14.12
CA GLU A 116 4.63 2.07 -13.54
C GLU A 116 5.22 1.98 -12.11
N GLY A 117 6.27 1.17 -11.94
CA GLY A 117 7.06 1.10 -10.70
C GLY A 117 8.12 2.20 -10.58
N ILE A 118 8.06 3.05 -9.54
CA ILE A 118 8.97 4.20 -9.36
C ILE A 118 10.08 3.93 -8.34
N ARG A 119 9.73 3.36 -7.18
CA ARG A 119 10.66 3.16 -6.08
C ARG A 119 10.40 1.86 -5.35
N TYR A 120 11.48 1.17 -4.98
CA TYR A 120 11.46 0.00 -4.10
C TYR A 120 12.48 0.19 -2.98
N GLU A 121 12.06 -0.06 -1.74
CA GLU A 121 12.89 -0.02 -0.55
C GLU A 121 12.59 -1.23 0.33
N GLU A 122 13.62 -1.78 0.96
CA GLU A 122 13.46 -2.86 1.93
C GLU A 122 14.53 -2.79 3.02
N GLY A 123 14.21 -3.23 4.23
CA GLY A 123 15.16 -3.19 5.33
C GLY A 123 14.51 -3.14 6.70
N GLN A 124 15.28 -2.70 7.67
CA GLN A 124 14.74 -2.40 9.00
C GLN A 124 14.27 -0.94 9.03
N SER A 125 13.13 -0.70 9.68
CA SER A 125 12.63 0.65 9.96
C SER A 125 12.24 1.49 8.73
N ILE A 126 12.11 0.90 7.54
CA ILE A 126 11.66 1.61 6.33
C ILE A 126 10.28 2.25 6.58
N LEU A 127 9.37 1.52 7.22
CA LEU A 127 8.03 2.00 7.53
C LEU A 127 7.95 2.78 8.85
N TYR A 128 9.07 3.02 9.54
CA TYR A 128 9.07 3.67 10.85
C TYR A 128 8.37 5.02 10.84
N GLN A 129 8.65 5.84 9.85
CA GLN A 129 8.08 7.19 9.74
C GLN A 129 6.58 7.19 9.41
N VAL A 130 6.13 6.23 8.58
CA VAL A 130 4.74 6.09 8.15
C VAL A 130 3.87 5.51 9.26
N LEU A 131 4.40 4.60 10.06
CA LEU A 131 3.64 3.94 11.12
C LEU A 131 3.60 4.70 12.45
N GLN A 132 4.21 5.89 12.53
CA GLN A 132 4.17 6.72 13.73
C GLN A 132 2.86 7.51 13.83
N GLU A 133 1.91 7.01 14.62
CA GLU A 133 0.59 7.62 14.82
C GLU A 133 0.68 9.08 15.31
N GLN A 134 1.68 9.43 16.12
CA GLN A 134 1.91 10.80 16.61
C GLN A 134 2.30 11.82 15.52
N ARG A 135 2.65 11.34 14.31
CA ARG A 135 2.93 12.22 13.16
C ARG A 135 1.66 12.61 12.40
N TYR A 136 0.50 12.14 12.84
CA TYR A 136 -0.79 12.42 12.23
C TYR A 136 -1.64 13.33 13.12
N PRO A 137 -2.45 14.24 12.54
CA PRO A 137 -2.59 14.46 11.10
C PRO A 137 -1.35 15.08 10.45
N ARG A 138 -1.00 14.59 9.25
CA ARG A 138 0.00 15.23 8.40
C ARG A 138 -0.69 16.35 7.62
N LYS A 139 -0.13 17.55 7.67
CA LYS A 139 -0.65 18.71 6.95
C LYS A 139 -0.03 18.77 5.56
N LEU A 140 -0.86 18.60 4.53
CA LEU A 140 -0.47 18.67 3.14
C LEU A 140 -1.04 19.96 2.54
N TYR A 141 -0.15 20.81 2.02
CA TYR A 141 -0.50 22.12 1.50
C TYR A 141 -0.26 22.14 -0.01
N TYR A 142 -1.33 22.43 -0.74
CA TYR A 142 -1.25 22.87 -2.13
C TYR A 142 -2.06 24.17 -2.23
N GLU A 143 -3.20 24.17 -2.90
CA GLU A 143 -4.16 25.30 -2.87
C GLU A 143 -5.02 25.31 -1.60
N THR A 144 -5.22 24.14 -1.00
CA THR A 144 -5.95 23.96 0.26
C THR A 144 -5.13 23.16 1.26
N LEU A 145 -5.42 23.34 2.55
CA LEU A 145 -4.88 22.47 3.59
C LEU A 145 -5.71 21.19 3.64
N TYR A 146 -5.06 20.06 3.45
CA TYR A 146 -5.62 18.76 3.74
C TYR A 146 -4.90 18.10 4.91
N GLU A 147 -5.67 17.57 5.86
CA GLU A 147 -5.16 16.89 7.05
C GLU A 147 -5.25 15.37 6.86
N GLN A 148 -4.17 14.80 6.33
CA GLN A 148 -4.08 13.36 6.13
C GLN A 148 -4.02 12.64 7.48
N GLN A 149 -4.93 11.70 7.69
CA GLN A 149 -5.01 10.84 8.87
C GLN A 149 -4.35 9.49 8.60
N LEU A 150 -3.95 8.81 9.69
CA LEU A 150 -3.66 7.38 9.69
C LEU A 150 -4.91 6.64 10.19
N LYS A 151 -5.43 5.74 9.37
CA LYS A 151 -6.59 4.89 9.67
C LYS A 151 -6.12 3.46 9.86
N LYS A 152 -6.25 2.95 11.08
CA LYS A 152 -5.79 1.60 11.45
C LYS A 152 -6.96 0.65 11.60
N PHE A 153 -6.84 -0.50 10.96
CA PHE A 153 -7.80 -1.59 10.97
C PHE A 153 -7.14 -2.83 11.55
N TRP A 154 -7.81 -3.48 12.50
CA TRP A 154 -7.37 -4.75 13.04
C TRP A 154 -8.10 -5.87 12.32
N VAL A 155 -7.38 -6.63 11.50
CA VAL A 155 -7.93 -7.76 10.73
C VAL A 155 -7.58 -9.08 11.39
#